data_AF-R2QUQ2-F1
#
_entry.id   AF-R2QUQ2-F1
#
_cell.length_a   1.000
_cell.length_b   1.000
_cell.length_c   1.000
_cell.angle_alpha   90.00
_cell.angle_beta   90.00
_cell.angle_gamma   90.00
#
_symmetry.space_group_name_H-M   'P 1'
#
loop_
_entity.id
_entity.type
_entity.pdbx_description
1 polymer ?
#
loop_
_entity_poly.entity_id
_entity_poly.type
_entity_poly.pdbx_seq_one_letter_code
_entity_poly.pdbx_strand_id
1 'polypeptide(L)'
;MSKAIISSKAFLVEGGCNACGLQSTETFTIHFADQRSEILDSFDVSSLVQTIAQKNGWRETAIPVGISEEKIVLKKGLEIVSPKYLGEQIVYQRDNQRIQTKRTFEDTAELFDKVNQILVQLFEIEPYEIERN
;
A
#
# COMPACT_ATOMS: atom_id res chain seq x y z
N MET A 1 -11.80 -12.77 9.69
CA MET A 1 -10.45 -12.26 9.42
C MET A 1 -9.90 -12.97 8.20
N SER A 2 -9.55 -12.23 7.15
CA SER A 2 -9.01 -12.81 5.90
C SER A 2 -7.49 -12.96 6.01
N LYS A 3 -6.91 -13.96 5.34
CA LYS A 3 -5.45 -14.19 5.34
C LYS A 3 -4.79 -13.62 4.09
N ALA A 4 -3.61 -13.02 4.26
CA ALA A 4 -2.70 -12.63 3.18
C ALA A 4 -1.26 -13.02 3.50
N ILE A 5 -0.54 -13.58 2.53
CA ILE A 5 0.85 -14.02 2.68
C ILE A 5 1.72 -13.21 1.71
N ILE A 6 2.78 -12.62 2.21
CA ILE A 6 3.74 -11.88 1.39
C ILE A 6 4.96 -12.76 1.12
N SER A 7 5.29 -12.95 -0.15
CA SER A 7 6.55 -13.56 -0.57
C SER A 7 7.45 -12.49 -1.20
N SER A 8 8.76 -12.71 -1.13
CA SER A 8 9.71 -11.87 -1.84
C SER A 8 10.65 -12.68 -2.72
N LYS A 9 11.09 -12.05 -3.81
CA LYS A 9 12.09 -12.62 -4.73
C LYS A 9 13.15 -11.58 -5.01
N ALA A 10 14.36 -11.87 -4.52
CA ALA A 10 15.56 -11.11 -4.83
C ALA A 10 16.20 -11.61 -6.13
N PHE A 11 16.63 -10.70 -6.99
CA PHE A 11 17.38 -10.99 -8.21
C PHE A 11 18.38 -9.88 -8.51
N LEU A 12 19.42 -10.23 -9.25
CA LEU A 12 20.44 -9.28 -9.68
C LEU A 12 20.07 -8.74 -11.06
N VAL A 13 20.06 -7.42 -11.21
CA VAL A 13 19.90 -6.73 -12.49
C VAL A 13 21.17 -5.98 -12.85
N GLU A 14 21.52 -5.93 -14.13
CA GLU A 14 22.57 -5.02 -14.60
C GLU A 14 22.08 -3.58 -14.43
N GLY A 15 22.91 -2.73 -13.81
CA GLY A 15 22.55 -1.32 -13.65
C GLY A 15 22.43 -0.62 -15.00
N GLY A 16 21.50 0.34 -15.11
CA GLY A 16 21.21 1.07 -16.36
C GLY A 16 22.33 1.99 -16.88
N CYS A 17 23.52 1.93 -16.29
CA CYS A 17 24.72 2.63 -16.72
C CYS A 17 25.86 1.61 -16.81
N ASN A 18 26.70 1.73 -17.83
CA ASN A 18 27.85 0.85 -18.09
C ASN A 18 28.91 0.82 -16.97
N ALA A 19 28.83 1.71 -15.98
CA ALA A 19 29.68 1.73 -14.79
C ALA A 19 29.02 1.13 -13.53
N CYS A 20 27.71 0.83 -13.58
CA CYS A 20 26.99 0.24 -12.46
C CYS A 20 27.12 -1.29 -12.53
N GLY A 21 27.70 -1.90 -11.50
CA GLY A 21 27.69 -3.35 -11.33
C GLY A 21 26.28 -3.91 -11.11
N LEU A 22 26.20 -5.23 -10.92
CA LEU A 22 24.94 -5.91 -10.62
C LEU A 22 24.31 -5.30 -9.35
N GLN A 23 23.05 -4.87 -9.46
CA GLN A 23 22.26 -4.38 -8.35
C GLN A 23 21.27 -5.45 -7.90
N SER A 24 21.16 -5.64 -6.58
CA SER A 24 20.12 -6.49 -6.01
C SER A 24 18.80 -5.73 -6.02
N THR A 25 17.79 -6.31 -6.66
CA THR A 25 16.41 -5.85 -6.64
C THR A 25 15.54 -6.91 -5.99
N GLU A 26 14.62 -6.48 -5.15
CA GLU A 26 13.64 -7.36 -4.50
C GLU A 26 12.24 -6.99 -4.98
N THR A 27 11.47 -8.00 -5.38
CA THR A 27 10.05 -7.87 -5.70
C THR A 27 9.23 -8.53 -4.61
N PHE A 28 8.12 -7.90 -4.24
CA PHE A 28 7.21 -8.42 -3.22
C PHE A 28 5.87 -8.76 -3.85
N THR A 29 5.32 -9.92 -3.52
CA THR A 29 3.99 -10.35 -4.00
C THR A 29 3.13 -10.68 -2.80
N ILE A 30 1.92 -10.14 -2.75
CA ILE A 30 0.91 -10.49 -1.76
C ILE A 30 -0.02 -11.56 -2.35
N HIS A 31 -0.24 -12.64 -1.62
CA HIS A 31 -1.10 -13.76 -1.96
C HIS A 31 -2.31 -13.77 -1.04
N PHE A 32 -3.51 -13.68 -1.60
CA PHE A 32 -4.76 -13.71 -0.84
C PHE A 32 -5.31 -15.14 -0.74
N ALA A 33 -6.11 -15.40 0.30
CA ALA A 33 -6.76 -16.71 0.52
C ALA A 33 -7.65 -17.18 -0.64
N ASP A 34 -8.15 -16.26 -1.50
CA ASP A 34 -8.93 -16.58 -2.69
C ASP A 34 -8.06 -16.90 -3.93
N GLN A 35 -6.77 -17.21 -3.71
CA GLN A 35 -5.76 -17.57 -4.72
C GLN A 35 -5.38 -16.44 -5.68
N ARG A 36 -5.91 -15.23 -5.47
CA ARG A 36 -5.44 -14.04 -6.20
C ARG A 36 -4.12 -13.55 -5.62
N SER A 37 -3.28 -13.01 -6.47
CA SER A 37 -1.99 -12.46 -6.07
C SER A 37 -1.74 -11.15 -6.80
N GLU A 38 -1.09 -10.21 -6.12
CA GLU A 38 -0.76 -8.90 -6.67
C GLU A 38 0.69 -8.56 -6.33
N ILE A 39 1.39 -7.90 -7.25
CA ILE A 39 2.74 -7.40 -7.01
C ILE A 39 2.62 -6.08 -6.23
N LEU A 40 3.42 -5.93 -5.19
CA LEU A 40 3.53 -4.67 -4.46
C LEU A 40 4.60 -3.80 -5.12
N ASP A 41 4.30 -2.51 -5.27
CA ASP A 41 5.28 -1.52 -5.76
C ASP A 41 6.48 -1.40 -4.81
N SER A 42 6.23 -1.50 -3.51
CA SER A 42 7.25 -1.55 -2.46
C SER A 42 6.73 -2.26 -1.22
N PHE A 43 7.63 -2.70 -0.33
CA PHE A 43 7.24 -3.27 0.96
C PHE A 43 7.05 -2.15 1.99
N ASP A 44 5.94 -1.41 1.85
CA ASP A 44 5.62 -0.26 2.70
C ASP A 44 4.11 -0.15 2.99
N VAL A 45 3.73 0.74 3.91
CA VAL A 45 2.33 0.95 4.31
C VAL A 45 1.47 1.31 3.11
N SER A 46 1.97 2.20 2.23
CA SER A 46 1.22 2.69 1.07
C SER A 46 0.81 1.57 0.13
N SER A 47 1.78 0.77 -0.28
CA SER A 47 1.59 -0.31 -1.23
C SER A 47 0.64 -1.37 -0.67
N LEU A 48 0.83 -1.77 0.60
CA LEU A 48 -0.04 -2.75 1.26
C LEU A 48 -1.48 -2.26 1.40
N VAL A 49 -1.69 -1.04 1.91
CA VAL A 49 -3.03 -0.46 2.06
C VAL A 49 -3.71 -0.33 0.69
N GLN A 50 -2.99 0.14 -0.32
CA GLN A 50 -3.52 0.32 -1.67
C GLN A 50 -3.95 -1.01 -2.30
N THR A 51 -3.08 -2.01 -2.31
CA THR A 51 -3.37 -3.32 -2.89
C THR A 51 -4.53 -4.01 -2.17
N ILE A 52 -4.57 -3.97 -0.83
CA ILE A 52 -5.67 -4.57 -0.06
C ILE A 52 -6.98 -3.80 -0.26
N ALA A 53 -6.94 -2.46 -0.27
CA ALA A 53 -8.13 -1.66 -0.55
C ALA A 53 -8.70 -1.97 -1.94
N GLN A 54 -7.84 -2.05 -2.96
CA GLN A 54 -8.23 -2.40 -4.32
C GLN A 54 -8.84 -3.80 -4.44
N LYS A 55 -8.25 -4.78 -3.75
CA LYS A 55 -8.81 -6.13 -3.61
C LYS A 55 -10.24 -6.11 -3.04
N ASN A 56 -10.53 -5.15 -2.15
CA ASN A 56 -11.83 -4.95 -1.50
C ASN A 56 -12.75 -3.95 -2.24
N GLY A 57 -12.49 -3.70 -3.52
CA GLY A 57 -13.37 -2.95 -4.42
C GLY A 57 -13.19 -1.44 -4.38
N TRP A 58 -12.17 -0.92 -3.68
CA TRP A 58 -11.76 0.47 -3.83
C TRP A 58 -11.02 0.66 -5.16
N ARG A 59 -11.14 1.83 -5.75
CA ARG A 59 -10.48 2.15 -7.03
C ARG A 59 -9.71 3.45 -6.90
N GLU A 60 -8.53 3.47 -7.51
CA GLU A 60 -7.80 4.72 -7.69
C GLU A 60 -8.59 5.62 -8.64
N THR A 61 -8.69 6.90 -8.30
CA THR A 61 -9.44 7.89 -9.09
C THR A 61 -8.74 9.23 -8.98
N ALA A 62 -8.52 9.89 -10.12
CA ALA A 62 -8.12 11.28 -10.16
C ALA A 62 -9.37 12.16 -9.94
N ILE A 63 -9.33 13.05 -8.94
CA ILE A 63 -10.36 14.05 -8.70
C ILE A 63 -9.78 15.46 -8.90
N PRO A 64 -10.48 16.36 -9.60
CA PRO A 64 -10.03 17.74 -9.75
C PRO A 64 -10.14 18.47 -8.40
N VAL A 65 -9.06 19.14 -8.00
CA VAL A 65 -8.98 19.93 -6.74
C VAL A 65 -8.71 21.41 -6.98
N GLY A 66 -8.47 21.80 -8.23
CA GLY A 66 -8.20 23.17 -8.66
C GLY A 66 -8.22 23.29 -10.18
N ILE A 67 -7.80 24.44 -10.69
CA ILE A 67 -7.64 24.63 -12.13
C ILE A 67 -6.40 23.86 -12.57
N SER A 68 -6.61 22.82 -13.38
CA SER A 68 -5.55 21.92 -13.86
C SER A 68 -4.80 21.15 -12.75
N GLU A 69 -5.39 21.04 -11.56
CA GLU A 69 -4.85 20.26 -10.46
C GLU A 69 -5.75 19.06 -10.19
N GLU A 70 -5.15 17.87 -10.22
CA GLU A 70 -5.81 16.63 -9.86
C GLU A 70 -5.14 16.02 -8.64
N LYS A 71 -5.95 15.34 -7.84
CA LYS A 71 -5.49 14.53 -6.71
C LYS A 71 -5.90 13.09 -6.93
N ILE A 72 -4.95 12.19 -6.71
CA ILE A 72 -5.21 10.75 -6.69
C ILE A 72 -5.80 10.36 -5.33
N VAL A 73 -6.96 9.69 -5.37
CA VAL A 73 -7.68 9.19 -4.20
C VAL A 73 -8.12 7.74 -4.41
N LEU A 74 -8.45 7.06 -3.31
CA LEU A 74 -9.12 5.76 -3.34
C LEU A 74 -10.62 5.97 -3.11
N LYS A 75 -11.46 5.50 -4.03
CA LYS A 75 -12.91 5.69 -4.01
C LYS A 75 -13.68 4.37 -4.03
N LYS A 76 -14.77 4.29 -3.26
CA LYS A 76 -15.74 3.18 -3.28
C LYS A 76 -17.16 3.75 -3.11
N GLY A 77 -17.92 3.81 -4.20
CA GLY A 77 -19.22 4.49 -4.19
C GLY A 77 -19.06 5.99 -3.96
N LEU A 78 -19.63 6.51 -2.87
CA LEU A 78 -19.48 7.91 -2.44
C LEU A 78 -18.28 8.13 -1.50
N GLU A 79 -17.70 7.05 -0.97
CA GLU A 79 -16.62 7.11 0.00
C GLU A 79 -15.29 7.43 -0.67
N ILE A 80 -14.51 8.31 -0.06
CA ILE A 80 -13.21 8.77 -0.57
C ILE A 80 -12.18 8.74 0.55
N VAL A 81 -11.10 7.99 0.35
CA VAL A 81 -9.89 8.05 1.16
C VAL A 81 -8.79 8.74 0.37
N SER A 82 -8.21 9.77 0.98
CA SER A 82 -7.15 10.59 0.40
C SER A 82 -5.80 10.26 1.01
N PRO A 83 -4.90 9.55 0.30
CA PRO A 83 -3.49 9.48 0.68
C PRO A 83 -2.78 10.80 0.34
N LYS A 84 -1.86 11.23 1.21
CA LYS A 84 -0.94 12.36 0.97
C LYS A 84 0.45 11.99 1.45
N TYR A 85 1.40 11.94 0.52
CA TYR A 85 2.80 11.66 0.78
C TYR A 85 3.50 12.91 1.35
N LEU A 86 4.22 12.74 2.45
CA LEU A 86 5.00 13.76 3.15
C LEU A 86 6.43 13.23 3.38
N GLY A 87 7.14 12.93 2.30
CA GLY A 87 8.46 12.30 2.36
C GLY A 87 8.38 10.87 2.89
N GLU A 88 9.01 10.63 4.05
CA GLU A 88 8.99 9.33 4.75
C GLU A 88 7.68 9.05 5.47
N GLN A 89 6.77 10.03 5.52
CA GLN A 89 5.46 9.88 6.13
C GLN A 89 4.36 9.87 5.09
N ILE A 90 3.23 9.28 5.48
CA ILE A 90 1.99 9.31 4.72
C ILE A 90 0.84 9.68 5.64
N VAL A 91 -0.08 10.47 5.10
CA VAL A 91 -1.34 10.83 5.76
C VAL A 91 -2.48 10.22 4.96
N TYR A 92 -3.34 9.47 5.63
CA TYR A 92 -4.63 9.06 5.11
C TYR A 92 -5.73 9.87 5.79
N GLN A 93 -6.69 10.33 4.99
CA GLN A 93 -7.84 11.08 5.48
C GLN A 93 -9.13 10.61 4.80
N ARG A 94 -10.18 10.43 5.59
CA ARG A 94 -11.57 10.27 5.17
C ARG A 94 -12.43 11.08 6.12
N ASP A 95 -13.22 11.99 5.58
CA ASP A 95 -14.04 12.93 6.36
C ASP A 95 -13.24 13.61 7.49
N ASN A 96 -13.68 13.43 8.75
CA ASN A 96 -13.05 13.95 9.95
C ASN A 96 -11.98 13.02 10.55
N GLN A 97 -11.78 11.83 9.99
CA GLN A 97 -10.77 10.88 10.44
C GLN A 97 -9.47 11.07 9.68
N ARG A 98 -8.37 11.07 10.42
CA ARG A 98 -7.02 11.24 9.87
C ARG A 98 -6.04 10.33 10.59
N ILE A 99 -5.23 9.61 9.81
CA ILE A 99 -4.11 8.81 10.32
C ILE A 99 -2.85 9.30 9.63
N GLN A 100 -1.84 9.65 10.41
CA GLN A 100 -0.50 9.98 9.92
C GLN A 100 0.48 8.95 10.46
N THR A 101 1.35 8.45 9.59
CA THR A 101 2.30 7.41 9.96
C THR A 101 3.55 7.43 9.08
N LYS A 102 4.59 6.69 9.49
CA LYS A 102 5.76 6.42 8.65
C LYS A 102 5.35 5.48 7.51
N ARG A 103 6.04 5.56 6.38
CA ARG A 103 5.81 4.64 5.25
C ARG A 103 6.40 3.26 5.50
N THR A 104 7.59 3.22 6.10
CA THR A 104 8.33 1.99 6.36
C THR A 104 8.57 1.81 7.85
N PHE A 105 8.72 0.54 8.26
CA PHE A 105 9.00 0.10 9.62
C PHE A 105 10.06 -0.98 9.57
N GLU A 106 10.94 -1.01 10.57
CA GLU A 106 11.91 -2.10 10.73
C GLU A 106 11.23 -3.38 11.23
N ASP A 107 10.27 -3.23 12.14
CA ASP A 107 9.43 -4.32 12.61
C ASP A 107 8.23 -4.54 11.66
N THR A 108 8.16 -5.73 11.07
CA THR A 108 7.06 -6.14 10.20
C THR A 108 5.72 -6.24 10.92
N ALA A 109 5.71 -6.57 12.21
CA ALA A 109 4.47 -6.62 12.99
C ALA A 109 3.88 -5.21 13.16
N GLU A 110 4.71 -4.21 13.48
CA GLU A 110 4.28 -2.81 13.55
C GLU A 110 3.76 -2.30 12.20
N LEU A 111 4.40 -2.69 11.09
CA LEU A 111 3.93 -2.39 9.74
C LEU A 111 2.51 -2.94 9.52
N PHE A 112 2.28 -4.22 9.81
CA PHE A 112 1.00 -4.89 9.58
C PHE A 112 -0.10 -4.35 10.48
N ASP A 113 0.20 -4.07 11.75
CA ASP A 113 -0.73 -3.41 12.67
C ASP A 113 -1.14 -2.03 12.14
N LYS A 114 -0.18 -1.27 11.58
CA LYS A 114 -0.49 0.04 10.99
C LYS A 114 -1.37 -0.08 9.75
N VAL A 115 -1.07 -1.03 8.88
CA VAL A 115 -1.88 -1.32 7.68
C VAL A 115 -3.31 -1.68 8.12
N ASN A 116 -3.48 -2.60 9.06
CA ASN A 116 -4.79 -3.00 9.57
C ASN A 116 -5.53 -1.85 10.25
N GLN A 117 -4.85 -0.99 11.02
CA GLN A 117 -5.46 0.20 11.60
C GLN A 117 -6.05 1.11 10.52
N ILE A 118 -5.31 1.36 9.43
CA ILE A 118 -5.76 2.20 8.32
C ILE A 118 -6.95 1.55 7.61
N LEU A 119 -6.87 0.26 7.30
CA LEU A 119 -7.92 -0.50 6.62
C LEU A 119 -9.24 -0.49 7.41
N VAL A 120 -9.16 -0.73 8.73
CA VAL A 120 -10.36 -0.77 9.58
C VAL A 120 -10.95 0.62 9.75
N GLN A 121 -10.14 1.62 10.12
CA GLN A 121 -10.66 2.94 10.47
C GLN A 121 -11.15 3.71 9.25
N LEU A 122 -10.37 3.72 8.15
CA LEU A 122 -10.65 4.60 7.02
C LEU A 122 -11.32 3.88 5.86
N PHE A 123 -11.07 2.58 5.66
CA PHE A 123 -11.63 1.84 4.54
C PHE A 123 -12.81 0.93 4.93
N GLU A 124 -13.10 0.79 6.23
CA GLU A 124 -14.11 -0.14 6.78
C GLU A 124 -13.91 -1.58 6.28
N ILE A 125 -12.65 -1.97 6.11
CA ILE A 125 -12.25 -3.33 5.73
C ILE A 125 -11.89 -4.09 6.99
N GLU A 126 -12.42 -5.32 7.13
CA GLU A 126 -12.01 -6.21 8.23
C GLU A 126 -10.49 -6.41 8.23
N PRO A 127 -9.86 -6.54 9.41
CA PRO A 127 -8.43 -6.76 9.49
C PRO A 127 -8.01 -8.02 8.73
N TYR A 128 -6.79 -7.99 8.22
CA TYR A 128 -6.13 -9.12 7.60
C TYR A 128 -5.11 -9.73 8.56
N GLU A 129 -5.07 -11.05 8.59
CA GLU A 129 -3.93 -11.79 9.12
C GLU A 129 -2.84 -11.78 8.04
N ILE A 130 -1.86 -10.88 8.19
CA ILE A 130 -0.77 -10.69 7.23
C ILE A 130 0.46 -11.40 7.77
N GLU A 131 1.01 -12.31 6.96
CA GLU A 131 2.25 -13.03 7.25
C GLU A 131 3.27 -12.77 6.13
N ARG A 132 4.56 -12.88 6.47
CA ARG A 132 5.65 -12.84 5.49
C ARG A 132 6.40 -14.18 5.52
N ASN A 133 6.61 -14.76 4.34
CA ASN A 133 7.41 -15.97 4.13
C ASN A 133 8.87 -15.66 3.82
#